data_AF-A0A7S2APD3-F1
#
_entry.id   AF-A0A7S2APD3-F1
#
_cell.length_a   1.000
_cell.length_b   1.000
_cell.length_c   1.000
_cell.angle_alpha   90.00
_cell.angle_beta   90.00
_cell.angle_gamma   90.00
#
_symmetry.space_group_name_H-M   'P 1'
#
loop_
_entity.id
_entity.type
_entity.pdbx_description
1 polymer ?
#
loop_
_entity_poly.entity_id
_entity_poly.type
_entity_poly.pdbx_seq_one_letter_code
_entity_poly.pdbx_strand_id
1 'polypeptide(L)'
;CDVSNIKYGDVIDIFPYEGVIKSHGTDDVVTNFELKTDVILDEVRAGGRIPLIIGRGLTTKARASLGMSEDSGLFRKPTPPAASEGKPKYTLAQKMVGKACGVEGIL
;
A
#
# COMPACT_ATOMS: atom_id res chain seq x y z
N CYS A 1 5.25 0.10 14.09
CA CYS A 1 4.46 -0.41 15.22
C CYS A 1 5.41 -0.66 16.37
N ASP A 2 5.06 -0.23 17.58
CA ASP A 2 5.83 -0.53 18.79
C ASP A 2 5.54 -1.96 19.25
N VAL A 3 6.61 -2.71 19.58
CA VAL A 3 6.56 -4.12 20.01
C VAL A 3 6.95 -4.30 21.48
N SER A 4 7.23 -3.21 22.21
CA SER A 4 7.72 -3.26 23.59
C SER A 4 6.80 -4.02 24.55
N ASN A 5 5.49 -4.04 24.26
CA ASN A 5 4.46 -4.72 25.05
C ASN A 5 4.11 -6.13 24.55
N ILE A 6 4.81 -6.66 23.53
CA ILE A 6 4.58 -7.99 22.96
C ILE A 6 5.71 -8.91 23.41
N LYS A 7 5.40 -9.93 24.22
CA LYS A 7 6.38 -10.89 24.73
C LYS A 7 6.31 -12.20 23.96
N TYR A 8 7.38 -12.98 24.09
CA TYR A 8 7.42 -14.32 23.52
C TYR A 8 6.34 -15.21 24.17
N GLY A 9 5.52 -15.84 23.34
CA GLY A 9 4.42 -16.72 23.78
C GLY A 9 3.07 -16.01 23.93
N ASP A 10 3.02 -14.67 23.81
CA ASP A 10 1.75 -13.95 23.81
C ASP A 10 0.93 -14.31 22.56
N VAL A 11 -0.36 -14.50 22.76
CA VAL A 11 -1.32 -14.63 21.67
C VAL A 11 -1.97 -13.26 21.47
N ILE A 12 -1.89 -12.74 20.25
CA ILE A 12 -2.39 -11.41 19.89
C ILE A 12 -3.36 -11.50 18.70
N ASP A 13 -4.32 -10.59 18.69
CA ASP A 13 -5.24 -10.39 17.56
C ASP A 13 -4.82 -9.12 16.81
N ILE A 14 -4.58 -9.25 15.51
CA ILE A 14 -4.19 -8.15 14.64
C ILE A 14 -5.40 -7.79 13.78
N PHE A 15 -5.79 -6.52 13.78
CA PHE A 15 -6.90 -5.98 12.98
C PHE A 15 -6.34 -5.05 11.88
N PRO A 16 -6.00 -5.58 10.68
CA PRO A 16 -5.28 -4.82 9.64
C PRO A 16 -6.04 -3.62 9.08
N TYR A 17 -7.38 -3.69 9.09
CA TYR A 17 -8.24 -2.61 8.60
C TYR A 17 -8.43 -1.50 9.64
N GLU A 18 -8.30 -1.83 10.92
CA GLU A 18 -8.46 -0.90 12.03
C GLU A 18 -7.10 -0.32 12.48
N GLY A 19 -5.99 -0.99 12.14
CA GLY A 19 -4.65 -0.57 12.55
C GLY A 19 -4.36 -0.84 14.02
N VAL A 20 -4.99 -1.85 14.62
CA VAL A 20 -4.93 -2.11 16.06
C VAL A 20 -4.46 -3.53 16.31
N ILE A 21 -3.66 -3.71 17.36
CA ILE A 21 -3.31 -5.02 17.91
C ILE A 21 -3.90 -5.11 19.32
N LYS A 22 -4.68 -6.16 19.57
CA LYS A 22 -5.28 -6.44 20.87
C LYS A 22 -4.71 -7.72 21.47
N SER A 23 -4.80 -7.86 22.79
CA SER A 23 -4.51 -9.12 23.46
C SER A 23 -5.64 -10.12 23.17
N HIS A 24 -5.26 -11.37 22.85
CA HIS A 24 -6.22 -12.35 22.35
C HIS A 24 -7.38 -12.61 23.32
N GLY A 25 -8.60 -12.55 22.81
CA GLY A 25 -9.81 -12.78 23.60
C GLY A 25 -10.18 -11.66 24.57
N THR A 26 -9.52 -10.50 24.47
CA THR A 26 -9.82 -9.29 25.26
C THR A 26 -9.99 -8.08 24.33
N ASP A 27 -10.56 -7.00 24.87
CA ASP A 27 -10.60 -5.71 24.18
C ASP A 27 -9.39 -4.81 24.49
N ASP A 28 -8.39 -5.34 25.19
CA ASP A 28 -7.21 -4.59 25.60
C ASP A 28 -6.29 -4.31 24.40
N VAL A 29 -6.14 -3.04 24.06
CA VAL A 29 -5.26 -2.57 22.98
C VAL A 29 -3.80 -2.61 23.45
N VAL A 30 -2.99 -3.43 22.79
CA VAL A 30 -1.55 -3.56 23.07
C VAL A 30 -0.77 -2.43 22.41
N THR A 31 -1.11 -2.13 21.15
CA THR A 31 -0.42 -1.13 20.33
C THR A 31 -1.24 -0.82 19.08
N ASN A 32 -0.95 0.32 18.45
CA ASN A 32 -1.52 0.73 17.17
C ASN A 32 -0.45 0.69 16.07
N PHE A 33 -0.89 0.59 14.83
CA PHE A 33 -0.03 0.64 13.66
C PHE A 33 -0.74 1.21 12.45
N GLU A 34 0.07 1.72 11.53
CA GLU A 34 -0.40 2.17 10.22
C GLU A 34 0.23 1.30 9.15
N LEU A 35 -0.57 0.96 8.14
CA LEU A 35 -0.06 0.33 6.93
C LEU A 35 0.69 1.37 6.13
N LYS A 36 1.88 1.01 5.63
CA LYS A 36 2.66 1.91 4.77
C LYS A 36 1.90 2.33 3.50
N THR A 37 1.01 1.46 3.02
CA THR A 37 0.13 1.72 1.89
C THR A 37 -1.07 0.78 1.96
N ASP A 38 -2.26 1.28 1.66
CA ASP A 38 -3.47 0.46 1.62
C ASP A 38 -3.42 -0.62 0.52
N VAL A 39 -2.55 -0.44 -0.48
CA VAL A 39 -2.34 -1.44 -1.55
C VAL A 39 -1.88 -2.79 -0.98
N ILE A 40 -1.24 -2.80 0.19
CA ILE A 40 -0.80 -4.05 0.84
C ILE A 40 -1.96 -5.02 1.11
N LEU A 41 -3.17 -4.51 1.33
CA LEU A 41 -4.37 -5.32 1.54
C LEU A 41 -4.73 -6.11 0.27
N ASP A 42 -4.56 -5.49 -0.90
CA ASP A 42 -4.74 -6.15 -2.20
C ASP A 42 -3.58 -7.11 -2.49
N GLU A 43 -2.35 -6.75 -2.09
CA GLU A 43 -1.18 -7.60 -2.28
C GLU A 43 -1.34 -8.93 -1.53
N VAL A 44 -1.77 -8.88 -0.26
CA VAL A 44 -2.01 -10.09 0.54
C VAL A 44 -3.14 -10.93 -0.07
N ARG A 45 -4.25 -10.30 -0.47
CA ARG A 45 -5.37 -11.00 -1.12
C ARG A 45 -4.95 -11.70 -2.43
N ALA A 46 -4.05 -11.09 -3.18
CA ALA A 46 -3.54 -11.64 -4.44
C ALA A 46 -2.45 -12.72 -4.25
N GLY A 47 -2.03 -13.01 -3.01
CA GLY A 47 -0.91 -13.93 -2.75
C GLY A 47 0.47 -13.30 -3.00
N GLY A 48 0.57 -11.98 -2.98
CA GLY A 48 1.80 -11.20 -3.10
C GLY A 48 1.70 -10.03 -4.08
N ARG A 49 2.68 -9.13 -4.01
CA ARG A 49 2.76 -7.96 -4.90
C ARG A 49 2.92 -8.31 -6.37
N ILE A 50 3.78 -9.29 -6.70
CA ILE A 50 4.04 -9.68 -8.10
C ILE A 50 2.75 -10.23 -8.76
N PRO A 51 2.04 -11.21 -8.16
CA PRO A 51 0.73 -11.64 -8.64
C PRO A 51 -0.26 -10.50 -8.83
N LEU A 52 -0.33 -9.55 -7.87
CA LEU A 52 -1.23 -8.40 -7.97
C LEU A 52 -0.92 -7.53 -9.20
N ILE A 53 0.35 -7.18 -9.43
CA ILE A 53 0.75 -6.34 -10.57
C ILE A 53 0.37 -7.01 -11.89
N ILE A 54 0.65 -8.31 -12.02
CA ILE A 54 0.34 -9.08 -13.23
C ILE A 54 -1.18 -9.17 -13.44
N GLY A 55 -1.93 -9.56 -12.41
CA GLY A 55 -3.39 -9.72 -12.48
C GLY A 55 -4.12 -8.40 -12.75
N ARG A 56 -3.66 -7.31 -12.13
CA ARG A 56 -4.17 -5.95 -12.38
C ARG A 56 -3.90 -5.53 -13.82
N GLY A 57 -2.67 -5.72 -14.32
CA GLY A 57 -2.31 -5.40 -15.70
C GLY A 57 -3.10 -6.20 -16.74
N LEU A 58 -3.34 -7.49 -16.49
CA LEU A 58 -4.20 -8.34 -17.33
C LEU A 58 -5.64 -7.81 -17.36
N THR A 59 -6.19 -7.46 -16.20
CA THR A 59 -7.54 -6.91 -16.08
C THR A 59 -7.68 -5.60 -16.85
N THR A 60 -6.71 -4.68 -16.74
CA THR A 60 -6.71 -3.42 -17.48
C THR A 60 -6.69 -3.66 -18.99
N LYS A 61 -5.83 -4.55 -19.50
CA LYS A 61 -5.77 -4.88 -20.93
C LYS A 61 -7.07 -5.49 -21.45
N ALA A 62 -7.65 -6.44 -20.71
CA ALA A 62 -8.90 -7.08 -21.08
C ALA A 62 -10.05 -6.05 -21.17
N ARG A 63 -10.14 -5.13 -20.20
CA ARG A 63 -11.15 -4.06 -20.20
C ARG A 63 -10.99 -3.10 -21.38
N ALA A 64 -9.75 -2.71 -21.70
CA ALA A 64 -9.47 -1.88 -22.86
C ALA A 64 -9.92 -2.56 -24.17
N SER A 65 -9.67 -3.86 -24.33
CA SER A 65 -10.13 -4.63 -25.50
C SER A 65 -11.67 -4.72 -25.59
N LEU A 66 -12.37 -4.65 -24.46
CA LEU A 66 -13.83 -4.62 -24.40
C LEU A 66 -14.42 -3.20 -24.54
N GLY A 67 -13.59 -2.17 -24.80
CA GLY A 67 -14.03 -0.78 -24.87
C GLY A 67 -14.51 -0.21 -23.54
N MET A 68 -14.16 -0.84 -22.42
CA MET A 68 -14.48 -0.38 -21.07
C MET A 68 -13.39 0.56 -20.54
N SER A 69 -13.71 1.33 -19.50
CA SER A 69 -12.70 2.10 -18.76
C SER A 69 -11.57 1.18 -18.26
N GLU A 70 -10.33 1.59 -18.46
CA GLU A 70 -9.13 0.90 -17.97
C GLU A 70 -9.14 0.73 -16.45
N ASP A 71 -9.78 1.67 -15.76
CA ASP A 71 -10.03 1.57 -14.34
C ASP A 71 -11.22 0.66 -14.07
N SER A 72 -10.98 -0.38 -13.27
CA SER A 72 -12.04 -1.27 -12.79
C SER A 72 -12.72 -0.75 -11.52
N GLY A 73 -12.08 0.15 -10.78
CA GLY A 73 -12.51 0.56 -9.43
C GLY A 73 -12.40 -0.54 -8.36
N LEU A 74 -11.94 -1.74 -8.73
CA LEU A 74 -11.85 -2.91 -7.83
C LEU A 74 -10.55 -2.94 -7.01
N PHE A 75 -9.51 -2.28 -7.51
CA PHE A 75 -8.18 -2.31 -6.91
C PHE A 75 -7.86 -0.99 -6.23
N ARG A 76 -7.30 -1.08 -5.02
CA ARG A 76 -6.73 0.07 -4.31
C ARG A 76 -5.57 0.66 -5.11
N LYS A 77 -5.56 1.99 -5.19
CA LYS A 77 -4.52 2.75 -5.86
C LYS A 77 -3.53 3.33 -4.84
N PRO A 78 -2.24 3.46 -5.20
CA PRO A 78 -1.30 4.20 -4.37
C PRO A 78 -1.75 5.65 -4.22
N THR A 79 -1.70 6.17 -2.99
CA THR A 79 -1.88 7.60 -2.74
C THR A 79 -0.55 8.32 -3.01
N PRO A 80 -0.52 9.35 -3.88
CA PRO A 80 0.68 10.14 -4.08
C PRO A 80 1.03 10.88 -2.78
N PRO A 81 2.31 10.93 -2.38
CA PRO A 81 2.71 11.75 -1.24
C PRO A 81 2.47 13.24 -1.53
N ALA A 82 2.18 14.01 -0.48
CA ALA A 82 1.95 15.44 -0.58
C ALA A 82 3.19 16.15 -1.14
N ALA A 83 2.98 17.12 -2.04
CA ALA A 83 4.05 17.94 -2.56
C ALA A 83 4.72 18.72 -1.42
N SER A 84 6.06 18.73 -1.38
CA SER A 84 6.79 19.51 -0.37
C SER A 84 6.69 21.00 -0.70
N GLU A 85 5.95 21.75 0.11
CA GLU A 85 5.92 23.21 0.03
C GLU A 85 7.31 23.78 0.38
N GLY A 86 7.84 24.67 -0.47
CA GLY A 86 9.06 25.45 -0.19
C GLY A 86 10.42 24.76 -0.44
N LYS A 87 10.48 23.57 -1.05
CA LYS A 87 11.74 22.87 -1.42
C LYS A 87 11.91 22.75 -2.94
N PRO A 88 13.15 22.53 -3.47
CA PRO A 88 13.33 22.19 -4.88
C PRO A 88 12.43 20.99 -5.24
N LYS A 89 11.68 21.11 -6.34
CA LYS A 89 10.62 20.17 -6.74
C LYS A 89 11.00 18.69 -6.65
N TYR A 90 12.25 18.34 -6.98
CA TYR A 90 12.75 16.96 -6.93
C TYR A 90 14.24 16.90 -6.59
N THR A 91 14.63 15.92 -5.79
CA THR A 91 16.03 15.49 -5.59
C THR A 91 16.59 14.82 -6.85
N LEU A 92 17.92 14.65 -6.94
CA LEU A 92 18.54 13.97 -8.08
C LEU A 92 18.02 12.53 -8.25
N ALA A 93 17.85 11.79 -7.15
CA ALA A 93 17.28 10.43 -7.18
C ALA A 93 15.84 10.43 -7.71
N GLN A 94 15.00 11.35 -7.24
CA GLN A 94 13.62 11.49 -7.72
C GLN A 94 13.54 11.82 -9.21
N LYS A 95 14.48 12.63 -9.74
CA LYS A 95 14.58 12.90 -11.19
C LYS A 95 15.04 11.68 -11.99
N MET A 96 15.99 10.89 -11.46
CA MET A 96 16.46 9.67 -12.13
C MET A 96 15.31 8.66 -12.32
N VAL A 97 14.54 8.39 -11.26
CA VAL A 97 13.39 7.46 -11.34
C VAL A 97 12.27 8.08 -12.19
N GLY A 98 11.97 9.37 -12.02
CA GLY A 98 10.97 10.06 -12.83
C GLY A 98 11.26 9.96 -14.33
N LYS A 99 12.50 10.23 -14.74
CA LYS A 99 12.93 10.10 -16.13
C LYS A 99 12.71 8.68 -16.67
N ALA A 100 12.98 7.64 -15.87
CA ALA A 100 12.73 6.25 -16.26
C ALA A 100 11.23 5.92 -16.40
N CYS A 101 10.38 6.61 -15.65
CA CYS A 101 8.92 6.51 -15.71
C CYS A 101 8.27 7.48 -16.71
N GLY A 102 9.05 8.25 -17.50
CA GLY A 102 8.54 9.19 -18.50
C GLY A 102 7.98 10.50 -17.93
N VAL A 103 8.31 10.86 -16.69
CA VAL A 103 7.89 12.10 -16.01
C VAL A 103 9.10 12.92 -15.53
N GLU A 104 8.90 14.17 -15.13
CA GLU A 104 10.01 15.06 -14.70
C GLU A 104 10.67 14.61 -13.38
N GLY A 105 9.89 13.96 -12.50
CA GLY A 105 10.32 13.47 -11.20
C GLY A 105 9.21 12.68 -10.51
N ILE A 106 9.57 11.91 -9.48
CA ILE A 106 8.62 11.20 -8.61
C ILE A 106 8.63 11.85 -7.22
N LEU A 107 7.46 11.98 -6.62
CA LEU A 107 7.30 12.41 -5.23
C LEU A 107 7.35 11.21 -4.29
#